data_AF-A0A816S0P5-F1
#
_entry.id   AF-A0A816S0P5-F1
#
_cell.length_a   1.000
_cell.length_b   1.000
_cell.length_c   1.000
_cell.angle_alpha   90.00
_cell.angle_beta   90.00
_cell.angle_gamma   90.00
#
_symmetry.space_group_name_H-M   'P 1'
#
loop_
_entity.id
_entity.type
_entity.pdbx_description
1 polymer ?
#
loop_
_entity_poly.entity_id
_entity_poly.type
_entity_poly.pdbx_seq_one_letter_code
_entity_poly.pdbx_strand_id
1 'polypeptide(L)'
;MVDNIRRAMQDITLGSEDPPFVLPAEVNLQALLATMPRNWGFEGLVRGRVIEGRRFQFVFPSEESMDMVIRRGPWAFADCMIVLQRWTPLMDMEMLNYIPFWIQIRGIQLQCMNRQVIVNIARLLGEYIHMDYSEEIGSRLEYVRVRLNWNVNHPLRFQRNFQFVPGVNTLLRLQYERLRGF
;
A
#
# COMPACT_ATOMS: atom_id res chain seq x y z
N MET A 1 5.36 -32.01 -4.69
CA MET A 1 5.17 -31.45 -3.32
C MET A 1 4.70 -29.99 -3.35
N VAL A 2 5.08 -29.20 -4.36
CA VAL A 2 4.76 -27.76 -4.49
C VAL A 2 3.29 -27.46 -4.84
N ASP A 3 2.61 -28.36 -5.56
CA ASP A 3 1.22 -28.16 -5.98
C ASP A 3 0.18 -28.30 -4.87
N ASN A 4 0.52 -28.95 -3.74
CA ASN A 4 -0.39 -29.12 -2.61
C ASN A 4 -0.51 -27.85 -1.74
N ILE A 5 0.49 -26.97 -1.75
CA ILE A 5 0.51 -25.76 -0.89
C ILE A 5 -0.50 -24.72 -1.39
N ARG A 6 -0.71 -24.63 -2.72
CA ARG A 6 -1.70 -23.71 -3.31
C ARG A 6 -3.13 -23.99 -2.86
N ARG A 7 -3.48 -25.25 -2.57
CA ARG A 7 -4.84 -25.65 -2.13
C ARG A 7 -5.07 -25.52 -0.62
N ALA A 8 -4.00 -25.41 0.19
CA ALA A 8 -4.09 -25.42 1.65
C ALA A 8 -3.98 -24.04 2.31
N MET A 9 -3.54 -23.01 1.58
CA MET A 9 -3.43 -21.66 2.13
C MET A 9 -4.79 -20.95 2.16
N GLN A 10 -5.38 -20.88 3.36
CA GLN A 10 -6.61 -20.14 3.62
C GLN A 10 -6.35 -18.97 4.57
N ASP A 11 -6.89 -17.80 4.23
CA ASP A 11 -7.07 -16.71 5.19
C ASP A 11 -8.29 -17.07 6.05
N ILE A 12 -8.05 -17.22 7.35
CA ILE A 12 -9.04 -17.72 8.31
C ILE A 12 -9.47 -16.63 9.30
N THR A 13 -9.30 -15.36 8.95
CA THR A 13 -9.65 -14.25 9.83
C THR A 13 -11.19 -14.17 9.98
N LEU A 14 -11.73 -14.97 10.89
CA LEU A 14 -13.10 -14.87 11.41
C LEU A 14 -13.16 -13.72 12.42
N GLY A 15 -13.95 -12.69 12.09
CA GLY A 15 -14.60 -11.81 13.08
C GLY A 15 -13.70 -10.98 14.00
N SER A 16 -12.96 -10.01 13.46
CA SER A 16 -12.59 -8.83 14.25
C SER A 16 -13.30 -7.62 13.66
N GLU A 17 -14.34 -7.19 14.36
CA GLU A 17 -15.01 -5.92 14.19
C GLU A 17 -13.95 -4.81 14.29
N ASP A 18 -13.46 -4.34 13.14
CA ASP A 18 -12.70 -3.10 13.15
C ASP A 18 -13.67 -1.96 13.43
N PRO A 19 -13.30 -1.00 14.30
CA PRO A 19 -14.07 0.23 14.42
C PRO A 19 -14.21 0.89 13.03
N PRO A 20 -15.33 1.56 12.77
CA PRO A 20 -15.56 2.22 11.49
C PRO A 20 -14.42 3.19 11.18
N PHE A 21 -13.99 3.19 9.92
CA PHE A 21 -13.04 4.16 9.38
C PHE A 21 -13.48 5.57 9.78
N VAL A 22 -12.68 6.24 10.62
CA VAL A 22 -12.92 7.63 10.99
C VAL A 22 -12.56 8.47 9.77
N LEU A 23 -13.57 9.15 9.19
CA LEU A 23 -13.33 10.10 8.12
C LEU A 23 -12.29 11.14 8.61
N PRO A 24 -11.21 11.38 7.86
CA PRO A 24 -10.20 12.32 8.29
C PRO A 24 -10.80 13.72 8.49
N ALA A 25 -10.21 14.50 9.39
CA ALA A 25 -10.53 15.91 9.57
C ALA A 25 -10.49 16.65 8.23
N GLU A 26 -11.28 17.71 8.08
CA GLU A 26 -11.34 18.42 6.80
C GLU A 26 -9.97 18.97 6.39
N VAL A 27 -9.40 18.38 5.33
CA VAL A 27 -8.10 18.78 4.80
C VAL A 27 -8.23 20.13 4.11
N ASN A 28 -7.43 21.11 4.56
CA ASN A 28 -7.28 22.37 3.85
C ASN A 28 -6.51 22.15 2.54
N LEU A 29 -7.25 22.06 1.43
CA LEU A 29 -6.68 21.80 0.11
C LEU A 29 -5.74 22.91 -0.37
N GLN A 30 -5.96 24.17 0.00
CA GLN A 30 -5.06 25.26 -0.38
C GLN A 30 -3.70 25.10 0.30
N ALA A 31 -3.70 24.75 1.59
CA ALA A 31 -2.47 24.46 2.32
C ALA A 31 -1.75 23.22 1.76
N LEU A 32 -2.50 22.19 1.33
CA LEU A 32 -1.95 21.03 0.64
C LEU A 32 -1.25 21.43 -0.66
N LEU A 33 -1.93 22.21 -1.52
CA LEU A 33 -1.36 22.66 -2.80
C LEU A 33 -0.10 23.51 -2.65
N ALA A 34 -0.03 24.32 -1.59
CA ALA A 34 1.16 25.13 -1.29
C ALA A 34 2.33 24.30 -0.72
N THR A 35 2.03 23.24 0.04
CA THR A 35 3.04 22.49 0.80
C THR A 35 3.63 21.32 0.01
N MET A 36 2.80 20.59 -0.73
CA MET A 36 3.22 19.35 -1.40
C MET A 36 4.34 19.54 -2.43
N PRO A 37 4.34 20.57 -3.29
CA PRO A 37 5.46 20.82 -4.21
C PRO A 37 6.82 20.91 -3.50
N ARG A 38 6.88 21.56 -2.33
CA ARG A 38 8.10 21.64 -1.52
C ARG A 38 8.49 20.27 -0.98
N ASN A 39 7.53 19.51 -0.42
CA ASN A 39 7.78 18.16 0.09
C ASN A 39 8.28 17.19 -0.99
N TRP A 40 7.91 17.43 -2.24
CA TRP A 40 8.35 16.65 -3.40
C TRP A 40 9.71 17.10 -3.95
N GLY A 41 10.25 18.24 -3.50
CA GLY A 41 11.48 18.84 -4.03
C GLY A 41 11.29 19.60 -5.35
N PHE A 42 10.06 20.04 -5.63
CA PHE A 42 9.67 20.77 -6.85
C PHE A 42 9.02 22.13 -6.54
N GLU A 43 9.50 22.80 -5.49
CA GLU A 43 9.01 24.13 -5.12
C GLU A 43 9.14 25.11 -6.31
N GLY A 44 8.06 25.85 -6.60
CA GLY A 44 7.98 26.77 -7.73
C GLY A 44 7.85 26.13 -9.12
N LEU A 45 8.10 24.82 -9.26
CA LEU A 45 8.04 24.11 -10.54
C LEU A 45 6.71 23.40 -10.78
N VAL A 46 6.05 22.96 -9.71
CA VAL A 46 4.76 22.28 -9.77
C VAL A 46 3.62 23.26 -9.45
N ARG A 47 2.62 23.30 -10.32
CA ARG A 47 1.41 24.12 -10.13
C ARG A 47 0.26 23.24 -9.68
N GLY A 48 -0.44 23.65 -8.64
CA GLY A 48 -1.60 22.97 -8.10
C GLY A 48 -2.90 23.74 -8.34
N ARG A 49 -4.02 23.03 -8.51
CA ARG A 49 -5.36 23.61 -8.45
C ARG A 49 -6.34 22.68 -7.75
N VAL A 50 -7.31 23.25 -7.05
CA VAL A 50 -8.46 22.51 -6.52
C VAL A 50 -9.43 22.25 -7.68
N ILE A 51 -10.01 21.06 -7.69
CA ILE A 51 -11.08 20.69 -8.60
C ILE A 51 -12.30 20.19 -7.79
N GLU A 52 -13.41 19.94 -8.46
CA GLU A 52 -14.63 19.49 -7.80
C GLU A 52 -14.46 18.17 -7.05
N GLY A 53 -15.28 17.96 -6.00
CA GLY A 53 -15.31 16.72 -5.23
C GLY A 53 -14.13 16.53 -4.27
N ARG A 54 -13.64 17.62 -3.65
CA ARG A 54 -12.48 17.62 -2.71
C ARG A 54 -11.20 17.03 -3.31
N ARG A 55 -11.05 17.14 -4.62
CA ARG A 55 -9.87 16.69 -5.36
C ARG A 55 -9.01 17.89 -5.72
N PHE A 56 -7.81 17.57 -6.18
CA PHE A 56 -6.85 18.55 -6.64
C PHE A 56 -6.09 17.97 -7.84
N GLN A 57 -5.46 18.83 -8.61
CA GLN A 57 -4.63 18.46 -9.74
C GLN A 57 -3.30 19.19 -9.64
N PHE A 58 -2.22 18.47 -9.95
CA PHE A 58 -0.89 19.02 -10.08
C PHE A 58 -0.42 18.93 -11.52
N VAL A 59 0.21 19.99 -12.00
CA VAL A 59 0.88 20.06 -13.30
C VAL A 59 2.38 20.08 -13.06
N PHE A 60 3.06 19.07 -13.56
CA PHE A 60 4.50 18.88 -13.43
C PHE A 60 5.25 19.42 -14.66
N PRO A 61 6.52 19.84 -14.50
CA PRO A 61 7.33 20.34 -15.62
C PRO A 61 7.71 19.25 -16.64
N SER A 62 7.71 17.99 -16.21
CA SER A 62 7.96 16.83 -17.07
C SER A 62 7.26 15.58 -16.55
N GLU A 63 7.06 14.61 -17.44
CA GLU A 63 6.55 13.27 -17.10
C GLU A 63 7.46 12.57 -16.08
N GLU A 64 8.77 12.66 -16.26
CA GLU A 64 9.74 12.09 -15.32
C GLU A 64 9.58 12.65 -13.90
N SER A 65 9.34 13.96 -13.76
CA SER A 65 9.13 14.62 -12.47
C SER A 65 7.87 14.10 -11.78
N MET A 66 6.77 13.98 -12.54
CA MET A 66 5.51 13.41 -12.04
C MET A 66 5.69 11.96 -11.60
N ASP A 67 6.29 11.13 -12.45
CA ASP A 67 6.50 9.73 -12.14
C ASP A 67 7.42 9.54 -10.95
N MET A 68 8.43 10.39 -10.78
CA MET A 68 9.30 10.36 -9.61
C MET A 68 8.50 10.61 -8.33
N VAL A 69 7.58 11.59 -8.32
CA VAL A 69 6.71 11.84 -7.18
C VAL A 69 5.79 10.65 -6.90
N ILE A 70 5.15 10.10 -7.93
CA ILE A 70 4.26 8.93 -7.78
C ILE A 70 5.05 7.73 -7.23
N ARG A 71 6.23 7.43 -7.78
CA ARG A 71 7.08 6.29 -7.35
C ARG A 71 7.56 6.43 -5.91
N ARG A 72 7.89 7.64 -5.46
CA ARG A 72 8.40 7.94 -4.10
C ARG A 72 7.32 7.90 -3.02
N GLY A 73 6.05 7.90 -3.41
CA GLY A 73 4.92 7.73 -2.50
C GLY A 73 4.99 6.45 -1.65
N PRO A 74 4.08 6.31 -0.67
CA PRO A 74 2.88 7.12 -0.47
C PRO A 74 3.20 8.50 0.15
N TRP A 75 2.25 9.44 0.02
CA TRP A 75 2.36 10.80 0.56
C TRP A 75 1.25 11.07 1.56
N ALA A 76 1.51 11.92 2.53
CA ALA A 76 0.53 12.37 3.52
C ALA A 76 0.62 13.88 3.72
N PHE A 77 -0.50 14.48 4.07
CA PHE A 77 -0.60 15.87 4.49
C PHE A 77 -1.58 15.97 5.66
N ALA A 78 -1.16 16.61 6.76
CA ALA A 78 -1.96 16.71 7.99
C ALA A 78 -2.53 15.35 8.44
N ASP A 79 -1.65 14.35 8.54
CA ASP A 79 -1.97 12.94 8.87
C ASP A 79 -2.99 12.25 7.96
N CYS A 80 -3.39 12.88 6.85
CA CYS A 80 -4.26 12.30 5.84
C CYS A 80 -3.41 11.77 4.69
N MET A 81 -3.58 10.48 4.38
CA MET A 81 -2.95 9.87 3.21
C MET A 81 -3.51 10.49 1.91
N ILE A 82 -2.62 10.73 0.95
CA ILE A 82 -2.95 11.30 -0.35
C ILE A 82 -2.87 10.21 -1.43
N VAL A 83 -3.95 10.05 -2.20
CA VAL A 83 -3.94 9.26 -3.43
C VAL A 83 -3.50 10.14 -4.59
N LEU A 84 -2.45 9.72 -5.30
CA LEU A 84 -1.97 10.39 -6.51
C LEU A 84 -2.02 9.41 -7.68
N GLN A 85 -2.62 9.85 -8.78
CA GLN A 85 -2.70 9.09 -10.02
C GLN A 85 -2.35 9.99 -11.20
N ARG A 86 -1.79 9.39 -12.25
CA ARG A 86 -1.58 10.09 -13.52
C ARG A 86 -2.94 10.34 -14.17
N TRP A 87 -3.26 11.61 -14.41
CA TRP A 87 -4.49 11.97 -15.11
C TRP A 87 -4.45 11.55 -16.58
N THR A 88 -5.54 10.96 -17.07
CA THR A 88 -5.79 10.71 -18.49
C THR A 88 -7.24 11.07 -18.83
N PRO A 89 -7.58 11.39 -20.10
CA PRO A 89 -8.95 11.75 -20.48
C PRO A 89 -9.99 10.65 -20.21
N LEU A 90 -9.57 9.40 -20.20
CA LEU A 90 -10.42 8.21 -20.00
C LEU A 90 -10.17 7.56 -18.63
N MET A 91 -9.60 8.30 -17.69
CA MET A 91 -9.26 7.78 -16.36
C MET A 91 -10.54 7.41 -15.60
N ASP A 92 -10.55 6.19 -15.07
CA ASP A 92 -11.57 5.78 -14.11
C ASP A 92 -11.29 6.44 -12.75
N MET A 93 -12.30 7.11 -12.20
CA MET A 93 -12.20 7.78 -10.92
C MET A 93 -12.01 6.78 -9.77
N GLU A 94 -12.39 5.50 -9.94
CA GLU A 94 -12.13 4.45 -8.96
C GLU A 94 -10.63 4.22 -8.74
N MET A 95 -9.77 4.56 -9.70
CA MET A 95 -8.32 4.50 -9.54
C MET A 95 -7.82 5.44 -8.43
N LEU A 96 -8.58 6.48 -8.07
CA LEU A 96 -8.30 7.37 -6.94
C LEU A 96 -8.61 6.74 -5.58
N ASN A 97 -9.06 5.48 -5.53
CA ASN A 97 -9.19 4.73 -4.29
C ASN A 97 -7.92 3.94 -3.94
N TYR A 98 -6.88 3.98 -4.77
CA TYR A 98 -5.74 3.08 -4.63
C TYR A 98 -4.43 3.81 -4.33
N ILE A 99 -3.75 3.40 -3.24
CA ILE A 99 -2.45 3.93 -2.84
C ILE A 99 -1.40 2.80 -2.86
N PRO A 100 -0.31 2.95 -3.64
CA PRO A 100 0.78 1.99 -3.62
C PRO A 100 1.73 2.25 -2.44
N PHE A 101 1.92 1.26 -1.56
CA PHE A 101 2.88 1.35 -0.45
C PHE A 101 3.53 0.01 -0.10
N TRP A 102 4.61 0.10 0.68
CA TRP A 102 5.38 -1.06 1.14
C TRP A 102 4.82 -1.61 2.45
N ILE A 103 4.80 -2.93 2.54
CA ILE A 103 4.39 -3.70 3.71
C ILE A 103 5.50 -4.70 4.03
N GLN A 104 5.92 -4.72 5.29
CA GLN A 104 6.77 -5.78 5.82
C GLN A 104 5.88 -6.86 6.42
N ILE A 105 6.00 -8.08 5.91
CA ILE A 105 5.29 -9.26 6.40
C ILE A 105 6.27 -10.08 7.24
N ARG A 106 5.98 -10.20 8.53
CA ARG A 106 6.80 -10.90 9.53
C ARG A 106 6.10 -12.17 10.00
N GLY A 107 6.88 -13.18 10.37
CA GLY A 107 6.38 -14.44 10.95
C GLY A 107 6.11 -15.56 9.95
N ILE A 108 6.49 -15.41 8.68
CA ILE A 108 6.48 -16.52 7.72
C ILE A 108 7.53 -17.53 8.16
N GLN A 109 7.13 -18.79 8.34
CA GLN A 109 8.04 -19.87 8.72
C GLN A 109 9.09 -20.09 7.63
N LEU A 110 10.35 -20.36 8.01
CA LEU A 110 11.47 -20.53 7.08
C LEU A 110 11.17 -21.57 5.98
N GLN A 111 10.56 -22.70 6.35
CA GLN A 111 10.15 -23.76 5.42
C GLN A 111 9.09 -23.33 4.38
N CYS A 112 8.36 -22.25 4.66
CA CYS A 112 7.36 -21.65 3.79
C CYS A 112 7.86 -20.38 3.08
N MET A 113 9.10 -19.96 3.36
CA MET A 113 9.68 -18.72 2.84
C MET A 113 10.17 -18.91 1.40
N ASN A 114 9.23 -18.88 0.45
CA ASN A 114 9.56 -18.87 -0.99
C ASN A 114 8.68 -17.86 -1.74
N ARG A 115 9.15 -17.45 -2.92
CA ARG A 115 8.49 -16.45 -3.77
C ARG A 115 7.01 -16.74 -4.01
N GLN A 116 6.66 -17.99 -4.27
CA GLN A 116 5.27 -18.36 -4.58
C GLN A 116 4.34 -18.16 -3.38
N VAL A 117 4.79 -18.55 -2.18
CA VAL A 117 4.02 -18.36 -0.94
C VAL A 117 3.89 -16.88 -0.61
N ILE A 118 4.98 -16.11 -0.72
CA ILE A 118 4.98 -14.66 -0.44
C ILE A 118 4.00 -13.93 -1.36
N VAL A 119 4.04 -14.22 -2.67
CA VAL A 119 3.12 -13.62 -3.64
C VAL A 119 1.67 -14.03 -3.35
N ASN A 120 1.42 -15.25 -2.90
CA ASN A 120 0.07 -15.68 -2.52
C ASN A 120 -0.45 -14.92 -1.30
N ILE A 121 0.36 -14.76 -0.25
CA ILE A 121 0.00 -13.93 0.92
C ILE A 121 -0.28 -12.50 0.46
N ALA A 122 0.63 -11.91 -0.34
CA ALA A 122 0.50 -10.55 -0.84
C ALA A 122 -0.82 -10.32 -1.59
N ARG A 123 -1.23 -11.27 -2.44
CA ARG A 123 -2.51 -11.21 -3.19
C ARG A 123 -3.75 -11.37 -2.33
N LEU A 124 -3.63 -12.10 -1.21
CA LEU A 124 -4.71 -12.20 -0.22
C LEU A 124 -4.85 -10.91 0.59
N LEU A 125 -3.76 -10.17 0.77
CA LEU A 125 -3.77 -8.86 1.43
C LEU A 125 -4.28 -7.74 0.52
N GLY A 126 -3.94 -7.74 -0.77
CA GLY A 126 -4.36 -6.71 -1.72
C GLY A 126 -3.78 -6.91 -3.12
N GLU A 127 -3.80 -5.85 -3.94
CA GLU A 127 -3.28 -5.93 -5.30
C GLU A 127 -1.74 -5.92 -5.31
N TYR A 128 -1.14 -7.08 -5.53
CA TYR A 128 0.31 -7.22 -5.57
C TYR A 128 0.95 -6.47 -6.75
N ILE A 129 1.93 -5.61 -6.46
CA ILE A 129 2.76 -4.93 -7.47
C ILE A 129 4.10 -5.67 -7.64
N HIS A 130 4.92 -5.70 -6.60
CA HIS A 130 6.21 -6.40 -6.58
C HIS A 130 6.69 -6.69 -5.15
N MET A 131 7.81 -7.37 -5.02
CA MET A 131 8.47 -7.62 -3.74
C MET A 131 9.97 -7.34 -3.85
N ASP A 132 10.56 -6.97 -2.72
CA ASP A 132 12.01 -6.88 -2.54
C ASP A 132 12.47 -8.15 -1.83
N TYR A 133 12.68 -9.22 -2.60
CA TYR A 133 13.05 -10.53 -2.08
C TYR A 133 13.99 -11.25 -3.05
N SER A 134 15.13 -11.68 -2.52
CA SER A 134 16.09 -12.58 -3.16
C SER A 134 16.10 -13.91 -2.41
N GLU A 135 16.03 -15.04 -3.13
CA GLU A 135 16.05 -16.38 -2.53
C GLU A 135 17.36 -16.67 -1.78
N GLU A 136 18.47 -16.08 -2.21
CA GLU A 136 19.80 -16.25 -1.59
C GLU A 136 19.86 -15.64 -0.18
N ILE A 137 19.13 -14.55 0.05
CA ILE A 137 19.12 -13.78 1.29
C ILE A 137 17.88 -14.09 2.14
N GLY A 138 16.80 -14.57 1.50
CA GLY A 138 15.47 -14.74 2.09
C GLY A 138 15.42 -15.57 3.36
N SER A 139 16.31 -16.56 3.50
CA SER A 139 16.41 -17.39 4.71
C SER A 139 16.91 -16.64 5.95
N ARG A 140 17.54 -15.48 5.78
CA ARG A 140 18.11 -14.65 6.86
C ARG A 140 17.27 -13.41 7.16
N LEU A 141 16.23 -13.14 6.37
CA LEU A 141 15.40 -11.95 6.54
C LEU A 141 14.33 -12.20 7.62
N GLU A 142 14.23 -11.29 8.58
CA GLU A 142 13.17 -11.30 9.60
C GLU A 142 11.77 -11.03 9.02
N TYR A 143 11.73 -10.44 7.82
CA TYR A 143 10.52 -10.06 7.12
C TYR A 143 10.72 -10.11 5.61
N VAL A 144 9.61 -10.27 4.89
CA VAL A 144 9.57 -10.03 3.44
C VAL A 144 8.90 -8.70 3.19
N ARG A 145 9.44 -7.93 2.25
CA ARG A 145 8.92 -6.60 1.92
C ARG A 145 8.20 -6.65 0.60
N VAL A 146 6.90 -6.37 0.61
CA VAL A 146 6.04 -6.39 -0.58
C VAL A 146 5.44 -5.02 -0.82
N ARG A 147 5.30 -4.64 -2.09
CA ARG A 147 4.58 -3.43 -2.48
C ARG A 147 3.21 -3.83 -2.99
N LEU A 148 2.17 -3.33 -2.35
CA LEU A 148 0.78 -3.53 -2.76
C LEU A 148 0.18 -2.21 -3.24
N ASN A 149 -0.77 -2.30 -4.16
CA ASN A 149 -1.70 -1.24 -4.49
C ASN A 149 -2.94 -1.41 -3.59
N TRP A 150 -3.06 -0.59 -2.56
CA TRP A 150 -4.08 -0.79 -1.53
C TRP A 150 -5.31 0.06 -1.80
N ASN A 151 -6.50 -0.55 -1.82
CA ASN A 151 -7.76 0.18 -1.87
C ASN A 151 -8.05 0.79 -0.48
N VAL A 152 -8.08 2.11 -0.39
CA VAL A 152 -8.25 2.87 0.87
C VAL A 152 -9.60 2.65 1.54
N ASN A 153 -10.57 2.08 0.83
CA ASN A 153 -11.86 1.70 1.40
C ASN A 153 -11.77 0.40 2.23
N HIS A 154 -10.65 -0.34 2.14
CA HIS A 154 -10.39 -1.48 3.02
C HIS A 154 -9.55 -1.05 4.23
N PRO A 155 -9.96 -1.41 5.46
CA PRO A 155 -9.22 -1.08 6.67
C PRO A 155 -7.87 -1.80 6.69
N LEU A 156 -6.85 -1.11 7.18
CA LEU A 156 -5.54 -1.69 7.41
C LEU A 156 -5.62 -2.73 8.55
N ARG A 157 -4.93 -3.85 8.37
CA ARG A 157 -4.83 -4.91 9.38
C ARG A 157 -3.37 -5.07 9.75
N PHE A 158 -3.03 -4.96 11.03
CA PHE A 158 -1.63 -5.06 11.49
C PHE A 158 -1.19 -6.50 11.76
N GLN A 159 -2.13 -7.44 11.72
CA GLN A 159 -1.86 -8.87 11.86
C GLN A 159 -2.96 -9.68 11.18
N ARG A 160 -2.61 -10.88 10.68
CA ARG A 160 -3.57 -11.84 10.12
C ARG A 160 -3.10 -13.28 10.35
N ASN A 161 -4.06 -14.18 10.55
CA ASN A 161 -3.77 -15.61 10.68
C ASN A 161 -3.81 -16.29 9.31
N PHE A 162 -2.75 -17.04 9.01
CA PHE A 162 -2.64 -17.87 7.82
C PHE A 162 -2.44 -19.32 8.20
N GLN A 163 -3.09 -20.23 7.48
CA GLN A 163 -2.78 -21.65 7.56
C GLN A 163 -1.90 -22.04 6.38
N PHE A 164 -0.64 -22.39 6.64
CA PHE A 164 0.24 -23.00 5.63
C PHE A 164 0.07 -24.52 5.59
N VAL A 165 -0.28 -25.09 6.73
CA VAL A 165 -0.62 -26.49 6.94
C VAL A 165 -2.02 -26.51 7.56
N PRO A 166 -2.94 -27.39 7.09
CA PRO A 166 -4.28 -27.48 7.65
C PRO A 166 -4.26 -27.65 9.17
N GLY A 167 -5.03 -26.81 9.87
CA GLY A 167 -5.14 -26.84 11.33
C GLY A 167 -4.02 -26.13 12.10
N VAL A 168 -3.00 -25.59 11.43
CA VAL A 168 -1.91 -24.83 12.06
C VAL A 168 -2.03 -23.35 11.72
N ASN A 169 -2.49 -22.56 12.68
CA ASN A 169 -2.60 -21.11 12.54
C ASN A 169 -1.24 -20.43 12.75
N THR A 170 -0.80 -19.66 11.77
CA THR A 170 0.41 -18.84 11.85
C THR A 170 0.01 -17.37 11.79
N LEU A 171 0.28 -16.64 12.88
CA LEU A 171 0.02 -15.21 12.95
C LEU A 171 1.13 -14.45 12.22
N LEU A 172 0.78 -13.80 11.10
CA LEU A 172 1.66 -12.88 10.41
C LEU A 172 1.43 -11.47 10.93
N ARG A 173 2.51 -10.74 11.19
CA ARG A 173 2.46 -9.31 11.53
C ARG A 173 2.75 -8.47 10.31
N LEU A 174 1.98 -7.41 10.13
CA LEU A 174 2.01 -6.51 8.98
C LEU A 174 2.44 -5.13 9.46
N GLN A 175 3.57 -4.65 8.96
CA GLN A 175 4.08 -3.31 9.25
C GLN A 175 4.06 -2.49 7.98
N TYR A 176 3.28 -1.41 8.01
CA TYR A 176 3.08 -0.52 6.87
C TYR A 176 4.12 0.59 6.87
N GLU A 177 4.77 0.82 5.73
CA GLU A 177 5.80 1.84 5.62
C GLU A 177 5.24 3.17 5.10
N ARG A 178 5.67 4.27 5.72
CA ARG A 178 5.37 5.66 5.30
C ARG A 178 3.89 6.04 5.28
N LEU A 179 3.02 5.22 5.87
CA LEU A 179 1.65 5.63 6.16
C LEU A 179 1.64 6.57 7.38
N ARG A 180 0.58 7.38 7.51
CA ARG A 180 0.29 8.26 8.67
C ARG A 180 -1.20 8.15 9.04
N GLY A 181 -1.54 8.50 10.28
CA GLY A 181 -2.94 8.71 10.71
C GLY A 181 -3.78 7.44 10.95
N PHE A 182 -3.17 6.31 11.32
CA PHE A 182 -3.84 5.04 11.64
C PHE A 182 -3.32 4.46 12.97
#